data_AF-A0A7J6QCB1-F1
#
_entry.id   AF-A0A7J6QCB1-F1
#
_cell.length_a   1.000
_cell.length_b   1.000
_cell.length_c   1.000
_cell.angle_alpha   90.00
_cell.angle_beta   90.00
_cell.angle_gamma   90.00
#
_symmetry.space_group_name_H-M   'P 1'
#
loop_
_entity.id
_entity.type
_entity.pdbx_description
1 polymer ?
#
loop_
_entity_poly.entity_id
_entity_poly.type
_entity_poly.pdbx_seq_one_letter_code
_entity_poly.pdbx_strand_id
1 'polypeptide(L)'
;SDFSLDDLFDFDDDDELKVKVKFKAKREASFKNAKGEEFAHLKVKVKGKAKVEVTVNEGSGGATTELWSAKSAIKKVYYTLTINGVEVPVEFSNHKWQDWDRQWKIPGLLTATYDAKFGTDEVFVDTKCLEAPPADLLLVGFAMAYFMHPSNYLSRAENEAQSYARQVLRRHS
;
A
#
# COMPACT_ATOMS: atom_id res chain seq x y z
N SER A 1 -8.84 -9.18 -5.72
CA SER A 1 -7.52 -8.52 -5.64
C SER A 1 -6.61 -9.21 -6.62
N ASP A 2 -6.22 -8.52 -7.69
CA ASP A 2 -5.48 -9.15 -8.79
C ASP A 2 -3.98 -9.04 -8.54
N PHE A 3 -3.44 -10.03 -7.86
CA PHE A 3 -2.01 -10.31 -7.80
C PHE A 3 -1.62 -11.00 -9.11
N SER A 4 -0.60 -10.47 -9.79
CA SER A 4 -0.07 -11.03 -11.02
C SER A 4 1.35 -11.49 -10.71
N LEU A 5 1.51 -12.81 -10.73
CA LEU A 5 2.78 -13.51 -10.54
C LEU A 5 3.48 -13.54 -11.91
N ASP A 6 4.55 -12.77 -12.07
CA ASP A 6 5.51 -13.01 -13.14
C ASP A 6 6.60 -13.90 -12.55
N ASP A 7 6.63 -15.16 -12.95
CA ASP A 7 7.65 -16.14 -12.59
C ASP A 7 9.00 -15.73 -13.17
N LEU A 8 9.90 -15.25 -12.31
CA LEU A 8 11.33 -15.23 -12.57
C LEU A 8 12.00 -16.00 -11.42
N PHE A 9 12.05 -17.33 -11.60
CA PHE A 9 12.85 -18.21 -10.77
C PHE A 9 14.30 -18.09 -11.21
N ASP A 10 15.18 -17.61 -10.34
CA ASP A 10 16.63 -17.82 -10.44
C ASP A 10 16.97 -18.85 -9.36
N PHE A 11 17.34 -20.05 -9.81
CA PHE A 11 18.12 -20.97 -9.00
C PHE A 11 19.57 -20.66 -9.36
N ASP A 12 20.20 -19.75 -8.62
CA ASP A 12 21.66 -19.63 -8.67
C ASP A 12 22.24 -20.92 -8.04
N ASP A 13 23.44 -21.36 -8.46
CA ASP A 13 24.12 -22.59 -7.97
C ASP A 13 24.51 -22.57 -6.47
N ASP A 14 24.01 -21.60 -5.70
CA ASP A 14 24.13 -21.49 -4.24
C ASP A 14 22.75 -21.76 -3.62
N ASP A 15 22.68 -22.36 -2.42
CA ASP A 15 21.48 -22.85 -1.70
C ASP A 15 20.40 -21.78 -1.32
N GLU A 16 20.17 -20.77 -2.17
CA GLU A 16 19.27 -19.64 -1.98
C GLU A 16 18.15 -19.62 -3.03
N LEU A 17 16.90 -19.78 -2.58
CA LEU A 17 15.71 -19.54 -3.40
C LEU A 17 15.27 -18.07 -3.29
N LYS A 18 15.18 -17.37 -4.43
CA LYS A 18 14.70 -15.98 -4.50
C LYS A 18 13.38 -15.88 -5.26
N VAL A 19 12.30 -15.52 -4.56
CA VAL A 19 10.96 -15.31 -5.15
C VAL A 19 10.62 -13.83 -5.19
N LYS A 20 10.22 -13.31 -6.35
CA LYS A 20 9.80 -11.91 -6.54
C LYS A 20 8.34 -11.86 -7.00
N VAL A 21 7.48 -11.20 -6.24
CA VAL A 21 6.06 -11.02 -6.56
C VAL A 21 5.78 -9.56 -6.83
N LYS A 22 5.13 -9.25 -7.96
CA LYS A 22 4.60 -7.91 -8.24
C LYS A 22 3.15 -7.85 -7.75
N PHE A 23 2.76 -6.74 -7.13
CA PHE A 23 1.39 -6.56 -6.66
C PHE A 23 0.76 -5.26 -7.15
N LYS A 24 -0.56 -5.31 -7.27
CA LYS A 24 -1.40 -4.17 -7.65
C LYS A 24 -2.66 -4.17 -6.79
N ALA A 25 -2.77 -3.19 -5.91
CA ALA A 25 -3.96 -2.95 -5.12
C ALA A 25 -4.77 -1.79 -5.69
N LYS A 26 -6.09 -1.89 -5.61
CA LYS A 26 -7.03 -0.79 -5.90
C LYS A 26 -8.02 -0.71 -4.75
N ARG A 27 -8.36 0.51 -4.33
CA ARG A 27 -9.43 0.78 -3.38
C ARG A 27 -10.15 2.05 -3.82
N GLU A 28 -11.46 2.08 -3.60
CA GLU A 28 -12.32 3.20 -3.97
C GLU A 28 -13.24 3.53 -2.79
N ALA A 29 -13.60 4.80 -2.63
CA ALA A 29 -14.49 5.31 -1.60
C ALA A 29 -15.39 6.40 -2.19
N SER A 30 -16.72 6.22 -2.07
CA SER A 30 -17.72 7.24 -2.40
C SER A 30 -18.17 7.94 -1.13
N PHE A 31 -18.26 9.26 -1.17
CA PHE A 31 -18.70 10.09 -0.07
C PHE A 31 -20.05 10.70 -0.41
N LYS A 32 -21.00 10.54 0.52
CA LYS A 32 -22.38 10.99 0.34
C LYS A 32 -22.73 12.06 1.37
N ASN A 33 -23.49 13.05 0.93
CA ASN A 33 -24.02 14.10 1.80
C ASN A 33 -25.19 13.55 2.65
N ALA A 34 -25.75 14.37 3.54
CA ALA A 34 -26.88 13.98 4.39
C ALA A 34 -28.15 13.57 3.60
N LYS A 35 -28.27 13.96 2.33
CA LYS A 35 -29.37 13.58 1.42
C LYS A 35 -29.10 12.28 0.67
N GLY A 36 -27.91 11.69 0.83
CA GLY A 36 -27.50 10.46 0.15
C GLY A 36 -26.90 10.68 -1.25
N GLU A 37 -26.71 11.93 -1.66
CA GLU A 37 -26.10 12.28 -2.95
C GLU A 37 -24.58 12.20 -2.85
N GLU A 38 -23.94 11.59 -3.85
CA GLU A 38 -22.48 11.49 -3.90
C GLU A 38 -21.88 12.85 -4.24
N PHE A 39 -21.07 13.40 -3.33
CA PHE A 39 -20.37 14.67 -3.53
C PHE A 39 -18.90 14.47 -3.85
N ALA A 40 -18.31 13.32 -3.47
CA ALA A 40 -16.92 13.03 -3.78
C ALA A 40 -16.67 11.54 -4.01
N HIS A 41 -15.65 11.24 -4.82
CA HIS A 41 -15.22 9.90 -5.13
C HIS A 41 -13.69 9.82 -5.12
N LEU A 42 -13.13 8.97 -4.26
CA LEU A 42 -11.69 8.78 -4.12
C LEU A 42 -11.29 7.38 -4.58
N LYS A 43 -10.34 7.29 -5.51
CA LYS A 43 -9.71 6.05 -5.95
C LYS A 43 -8.23 6.08 -5.64
N VAL A 44 -7.69 5.00 -5.08
CA VAL A 44 -6.26 4.75 -4.96
C VAL A 44 -5.87 3.50 -5.71
N LYS A 45 -4.76 3.58 -6.44
CA LYS A 45 -4.14 2.45 -7.11
C LYS A 45 -2.68 2.38 -6.70
N VAL A 46 -2.30 1.29 -6.08
CA VAL A 46 -0.96 1.06 -5.54
C VAL A 46 -0.31 -0.07 -6.33
N LYS A 47 0.89 0.16 -6.83
CA LYS A 47 1.74 -0.84 -7.47
C LYS A 47 3.01 -1.01 -6.66
N GLY A 48 3.39 -2.25 -6.38
CA GLY A 48 4.61 -2.55 -5.64
C GLY A 48 5.19 -3.91 -6.00
N LYS A 49 6.25 -4.27 -5.29
CA LYS A 49 6.89 -5.58 -5.36
C LYS A 49 7.19 -6.09 -3.96
N ALA A 50 7.07 -7.38 -3.76
CA ALA A 50 7.58 -8.11 -2.61
C ALA A 50 8.66 -9.09 -3.09
N LYS A 51 9.74 -9.22 -2.32
CA LYS A 51 10.79 -10.21 -2.53
C LYS A 51 10.86 -11.08 -1.30
N VAL A 52 10.90 -12.39 -1.50
CA VAL A 52 11.18 -13.38 -0.47
C VAL A 52 12.47 -14.09 -0.85
N GLU A 53 13.35 -14.25 0.11
CA GLU A 53 14.60 -15.01 0.00
C GLU A 53 14.52 -16.12 1.04
N VAL A 54 14.81 -17.34 0.61
CA VAL A 54 14.88 -18.51 1.48
C VAL A 54 16.27 -19.11 1.33
N THR A 55 16.99 -19.20 2.42
CA THR A 55 18.28 -19.90 2.49
C THR A 55 18.05 -21.23 3.18
N VAL A 56 18.45 -22.31 2.53
CA VAL A 56 18.31 -23.68 3.05
C VAL A 56 19.67 -24.15 3.52
N ASN A 57 19.84 -24.30 4.84
CA ASN A 57 21.09 -24.79 5.42
C ASN A 57 20.95 -26.26 5.80
N GLU A 58 21.84 -27.12 5.29
CA GLU A 58 21.96 -28.49 5.76
C GLU A 58 22.90 -28.57 6.97
N GLY A 59 22.35 -28.89 8.14
CA GLY A 59 23.12 -29.13 9.34
C GLY A 59 23.87 -30.47 9.30
N SER A 60 24.99 -30.54 10.02
CA SER A 60 25.74 -31.79 10.25
C SER A 60 24.85 -32.80 10.97
N GLY A 61 24.28 -33.75 10.23
CA GLY A 61 23.30 -34.72 10.70
C GLY A 61 22.06 -34.88 9.81
N GLY A 62 21.96 -34.16 8.69
CA GLY A 62 20.82 -34.25 7.75
C GLY A 62 19.59 -33.45 8.19
N ALA A 63 19.72 -32.58 9.17
CA ALA A 63 18.66 -31.67 9.59
C ALA A 63 18.72 -30.38 8.76
N THR A 64 17.69 -30.12 7.98
CA THR A 64 17.57 -28.92 7.14
C THR A 64 16.95 -27.78 7.94
N THR A 65 17.56 -26.59 7.92
CA THR A 65 17.01 -25.36 8.51
C THR A 65 16.74 -24.32 7.43
N GLU A 66 15.53 -23.79 7.39
CA GLU A 66 15.12 -22.75 6.44
C GLU A 66 15.14 -21.36 7.09
N LEU A 67 15.87 -20.42 6.49
CA LEU A 67 15.89 -19.02 6.89
C LEU A 67 15.08 -18.18 5.90
N TRP A 68 14.01 -17.56 6.38
CA TRP A 68 13.07 -16.79 5.56
C TRP A 68 13.26 -15.28 5.75
N SER A 69 13.44 -14.56 4.65
CA SER A 69 13.50 -13.10 4.62
C SER A 69 12.48 -12.57 3.62
N ALA A 70 11.62 -11.65 4.03
CA ALA A 70 10.64 -11.01 3.13
C ALA A 70 10.75 -9.49 3.22
N LYS A 71 10.72 -8.82 2.06
CA LYS A 71 10.77 -7.36 1.95
C LYS A 71 9.82 -6.89 0.87
N SER A 72 8.99 -5.89 1.17
CA SER A 72 8.13 -5.22 0.19
C SER A 72 8.50 -3.77 -0.04
N ALA A 73 8.13 -3.27 -1.22
CA ALA A 73 8.30 -1.88 -1.59
C ALA A 73 7.18 -1.46 -2.55
N ILE A 74 6.52 -0.35 -2.21
CA ILE A 74 5.63 0.35 -3.14
C ILE A 74 6.47 1.11 -4.15
N LYS A 75 6.10 0.98 -5.42
CA LYS A 75 6.80 1.58 -6.56
C LYS A 75 6.07 2.77 -7.14
N LYS A 76 4.74 2.70 -7.24
CA LYS A 76 3.92 3.80 -7.76
C LYS A 76 2.57 3.81 -7.06
N VAL A 77 2.15 4.99 -6.64
CA VAL A 77 0.79 5.25 -6.17
C VAL A 77 0.12 6.26 -7.10
N TYR A 78 -1.16 6.07 -7.34
CA TYR A 78 -2.02 6.97 -8.10
C TYR A 78 -3.27 7.23 -7.27
N TYR A 79 -3.56 8.50 -7.02
CA TYR A 79 -4.84 8.93 -6.48
C TYR A 79 -5.63 9.62 -7.59
N THR A 80 -6.92 9.33 -7.64
CA THR A 80 -7.89 10.08 -8.44
C THR A 80 -8.98 10.51 -7.47
N LEU A 81 -9.18 11.81 -7.35
CA LEU A 81 -10.24 12.38 -6.51
C LEU A 81 -11.16 13.20 -7.40
N THR A 82 -12.45 12.91 -7.32
CA THR A 82 -13.49 13.68 -7.97
C THR A 82 -14.33 14.34 -6.87
N ILE A 83 -14.59 15.64 -6.98
CA ILE A 83 -15.50 16.39 -6.10
C ILE A 83 -16.53 17.08 -6.99
N ASN A 84 -17.81 16.87 -6.71
CA ASN A 84 -18.95 17.41 -7.47
C ASN A 84 -18.82 17.18 -8.99
N GLY A 85 -18.33 16.00 -9.37
CA GLY A 85 -18.13 15.61 -10.77
C GLY A 85 -16.86 16.14 -11.44
N VAL A 86 -16.05 16.95 -10.75
CA VAL A 86 -14.79 17.49 -11.26
C VAL A 86 -13.60 16.76 -10.65
N GLU A 87 -12.68 16.28 -11.49
CA GLU A 87 -11.42 15.71 -11.02
C GLU A 87 -10.51 16.82 -10.47
N VAL A 88 -10.06 16.64 -9.23
CA VAL A 88 -9.15 17.58 -8.55
C VAL A 88 -7.78 16.94 -8.36
N PRO A 89 -6.69 17.70 -8.54
CA PRO A 89 -5.34 17.16 -8.38
C PRO A 89 -5.05 16.83 -6.92
N VAL A 90 -4.42 15.68 -6.69
CA VAL A 90 -3.90 15.26 -5.39
C VAL A 90 -2.38 15.27 -5.47
N GLU A 91 -1.75 16.18 -4.75
CA GLU A 91 -0.30 16.32 -4.66
C GLU A 91 0.24 15.58 -3.44
N PHE A 92 1.23 14.71 -3.66
CA PHE A 92 1.88 13.95 -2.60
C PHE A 92 3.28 13.52 -3.07
N SER A 93 4.19 13.28 -2.12
CA SER A 93 5.45 12.62 -2.45
C SER A 93 5.17 11.18 -2.86
N ASN A 94 5.67 10.73 -4.01
CA ASN A 94 5.48 9.36 -4.50
C ASN A 94 6.73 8.49 -4.35
N HIS A 95 7.41 8.61 -3.20
CA HIS A 95 8.58 7.81 -2.85
C HIS A 95 8.59 7.47 -1.36
N LYS A 96 9.50 6.56 -0.97
CA LYS A 96 9.76 6.15 0.43
C LYS A 96 8.48 5.81 1.20
N TRP A 97 7.68 4.89 0.66
CA TRP A 97 6.41 4.47 1.29
C TRP A 97 6.58 3.56 2.51
N GLN A 98 7.81 3.18 2.83
CA GLN A 98 8.15 2.55 4.11
C GLN A 98 8.00 3.55 5.27
N ASP A 99 8.17 4.84 4.99
CA ASP A 99 7.88 5.93 5.91
C ASP A 99 6.37 6.20 5.86
N TRP A 100 5.71 6.00 7.00
CA TRP A 100 4.27 6.18 7.15
C TRP A 100 3.89 7.66 7.20
N ASP A 101 4.77 8.51 7.70
CA ASP A 101 4.56 9.96 7.72
C ASP A 101 4.36 10.50 6.32
N ARG A 102 3.25 11.19 6.11
CA ARG A 102 2.94 11.70 4.78
C ARG A 102 1.92 12.83 4.79
N GLN A 103 2.01 13.62 3.74
CA GLN A 103 1.09 14.69 3.46
C GLN A 103 0.50 14.55 2.05
N TRP A 104 -0.81 14.77 1.94
CA TRP A 104 -1.56 14.92 0.70
C TRP A 104 -2.13 16.33 0.66
N LYS A 105 -1.91 17.03 -0.45
CA LYS A 105 -2.45 18.35 -0.69
C LYS A 105 -3.44 18.30 -1.84
N ILE A 106 -4.58 18.92 -1.64
CA ILE A 106 -5.55 19.20 -2.70
C ILE A 106 -5.57 20.72 -2.81
N PRO A 107 -4.87 21.31 -3.79
CA PRO A 107 -4.69 22.76 -3.91
C PRO A 107 -6.00 23.53 -3.79
N GLY A 108 -6.01 24.56 -2.94
CA GLY A 108 -7.19 25.38 -2.69
C GLY A 108 -8.27 24.74 -1.81
N LEU A 109 -8.21 23.44 -1.53
CA LEU A 109 -9.25 22.73 -0.78
C LEU A 109 -8.77 22.30 0.62
N LEU A 110 -7.81 21.37 0.68
CA LEU A 110 -7.35 20.82 1.96
C LEU A 110 -5.91 20.31 1.91
N THR A 111 -5.33 20.13 3.09
CA THR A 111 -4.10 19.37 3.31
C THR A 111 -4.36 18.32 4.39
N ALA A 112 -4.18 17.05 4.05
CA ALA A 112 -4.24 15.94 5.00
C ALA A 112 -2.82 15.49 5.34
N THR A 113 -2.53 15.28 6.63
CA THR A 113 -1.23 14.80 7.11
C THR A 113 -1.46 13.58 7.99
N TYR A 114 -0.76 12.49 7.70
CA TYR A 114 -0.64 11.32 8.56
C TYR A 114 0.68 11.45 9.32
N ASP A 115 0.60 11.41 10.65
CA ASP A 115 1.73 11.44 11.56
C ASP A 115 1.76 10.11 12.33
N ALA A 116 2.72 9.25 11.97
CA ALA A 116 2.84 7.92 12.51
C ALA A 116 3.51 8.00 13.89
N LYS A 117 2.71 7.78 14.94
CA LYS A 117 3.18 7.82 16.32
C LYS A 117 3.02 6.45 16.95
N PHE A 118 4.01 6.04 17.73
CA PHE A 118 3.97 4.76 18.42
C PHE A 118 2.76 4.66 19.36
N GLY A 119 1.74 3.91 18.94
CA GLY A 119 0.52 3.65 19.70
C GLY A 119 -0.63 4.65 19.52
N THR A 120 -0.42 5.77 18.84
CA THR A 120 -1.43 6.83 18.66
C THR A 120 -1.25 7.56 17.34
N ASP A 121 -1.34 6.86 16.21
CA ASP A 121 -1.28 7.48 14.90
C ASP A 121 -2.28 8.63 14.78
N GLU A 122 -1.82 9.78 14.31
CA GLU A 122 -2.63 11.00 14.23
C GLU A 122 -2.85 11.41 12.78
N VAL A 123 -4.04 11.97 12.51
CA VAL A 123 -4.38 12.52 11.20
C VAL A 123 -4.88 13.94 11.35
N PHE A 124 -4.21 14.86 10.67
CA PHE A 124 -4.56 16.27 10.64
C PHE A 124 -5.15 16.62 9.28
N VAL A 125 -6.31 17.28 9.25
CA VAL A 125 -6.90 17.82 8.02
C VAL A 125 -7.09 19.31 8.17
N ASP A 126 -6.30 20.09 7.43
CA ASP A 126 -6.42 21.54 7.32
C ASP A 126 -7.24 21.88 6.07
N THR A 127 -8.40 22.51 6.26
CA THR A 127 -9.31 22.92 5.18
C THR A 127 -9.23 24.44 4.98
N LYS A 128 -8.87 24.89 3.78
CA LYS A 128 -8.73 26.33 3.46
C LYS A 128 -9.87 26.87 2.58
N CYS A 129 -10.77 26.00 2.12
CA CYS A 129 -11.88 26.36 1.26
C CYS A 129 -13.09 26.82 2.07
N LEU A 130 -13.61 28.01 1.74
CA LEU A 130 -14.87 28.55 2.30
C LEU A 130 -16.11 28.11 1.50
N GLU A 131 -15.92 27.59 0.29
CA GLU A 131 -17.01 27.26 -0.64
C GLU A 131 -17.54 25.81 -0.48
N ALA A 132 -16.79 24.95 0.21
CA ALA A 132 -17.19 23.57 0.49
C ALA A 132 -17.35 23.35 2.01
N PRO A 133 -18.31 22.52 2.46
CA PRO A 133 -18.48 22.22 3.88
C PRO A 133 -17.18 21.63 4.48
N PRO A 134 -16.62 22.21 5.54
CA PRO A 134 -15.38 21.73 6.14
C PRO A 134 -15.46 20.27 6.61
N ALA A 135 -16.62 19.81 7.06
CA ALA A 135 -16.83 18.43 7.50
C ALA A 135 -16.68 17.41 6.34
N ASP A 136 -17.16 17.78 5.15
CA ASP A 136 -17.06 16.93 3.95
C ASP A 136 -15.60 16.79 3.51
N LEU A 137 -14.87 17.91 3.50
CA LEU A 137 -13.44 17.93 3.21
C LEU A 137 -12.64 17.16 4.26
N LEU A 138 -12.98 17.31 5.54
CA LEU A 138 -12.36 16.57 6.64
C LEU A 138 -12.52 15.06 6.44
N LEU A 139 -13.72 14.60 6.08
CA LEU A 139 -13.99 13.19 5.83
C LEU A 139 -13.16 12.64 4.66
N VAL A 140 -13.06 13.40 3.56
CA VAL A 140 -12.24 13.02 2.39
C VAL A 140 -10.76 12.95 2.77
N GLY A 141 -10.24 13.97 3.46
CA GLY A 141 -8.84 14.02 3.91
C GLY A 141 -8.49 12.88 4.86
N PHE A 142 -9.36 12.61 5.83
CA PHE A 142 -9.18 11.52 6.78
C PHE A 142 -9.20 10.15 6.10
N ALA A 143 -10.17 9.91 5.21
CA ALA A 143 -10.25 8.66 4.48
C ALA A 143 -9.05 8.42 3.57
N MET A 144 -8.53 9.47 2.94
CA MET A 144 -7.32 9.41 2.11
C MET A 144 -6.09 9.02 2.92
N ALA A 145 -5.86 9.73 4.03
CA ALA A 145 -4.67 9.57 4.86
C ALA A 145 -4.70 8.26 5.67
N TYR A 146 -5.84 7.91 6.26
CA TYR A 146 -5.94 6.77 7.18
C TYR A 146 -6.32 5.47 6.46
N PHE A 147 -7.54 5.43 5.90
CA PHE A 147 -8.08 4.18 5.32
C PHE A 147 -7.43 3.82 3.97
N MET A 148 -7.01 4.81 3.21
CA MET A 148 -6.44 4.62 1.88
C MET A 148 -4.92 4.82 1.86
N HIS A 149 -4.26 4.75 3.03
CA HIS A 149 -2.80 4.79 3.13
C HIS A 149 -2.15 3.64 2.36
N PRO A 150 -1.22 3.90 1.42
CA PRO A 150 -0.60 2.83 0.63
C PRO A 150 0.25 1.88 1.46
N SER A 151 0.85 2.33 2.56
CA SER A 151 1.71 1.49 3.41
C SER A 151 0.95 0.33 4.06
N ASN A 152 -0.37 0.41 4.17
CA ASN A 152 -1.24 -0.69 4.60
C ASN A 152 -1.10 -1.94 3.70
N TYR A 153 -0.62 -1.80 2.46
CA TYR A 153 -0.45 -2.92 1.53
C TYR A 153 0.89 -3.64 1.68
N LEU A 154 1.88 -3.08 2.39
CA LEU A 154 3.23 -3.63 2.48
C LEU A 154 3.25 -4.99 3.19
N SER A 155 2.80 -5.03 4.45
CA SER A 155 2.78 -6.27 5.24
C SER A 155 1.90 -7.35 4.61
N ARG A 156 0.78 -6.96 3.99
CA ARG A 156 -0.07 -7.89 3.24
C ARG A 156 0.67 -8.50 2.06
N ALA A 157 1.39 -7.68 1.28
CA ALA A 157 2.16 -8.17 0.14
C ALA A 157 3.30 -9.09 0.57
N GLU A 158 3.93 -8.85 1.73
CA GLU A 158 4.96 -9.72 2.31
C GLU A 158 4.39 -11.09 2.69
N ASN A 159 3.26 -11.11 3.41
CA ASN A 159 2.60 -12.35 3.81
C ASN A 159 2.16 -13.19 2.61
N GLU A 160 1.63 -12.55 1.57
CA GLU A 160 1.22 -13.23 0.35
C GLU A 160 2.43 -13.78 -0.42
N ALA A 161 3.51 -13.02 -0.52
CA ALA A 161 4.74 -13.48 -1.16
C ALA A 161 5.40 -14.65 -0.41
N GLN A 162 5.41 -14.61 0.93
CA GLN A 162 5.90 -15.73 1.75
C GLN A 162 5.03 -16.98 1.56
N SER A 163 3.70 -16.81 1.57
CA SER A 163 2.76 -17.91 1.36
C SER A 163 2.97 -18.56 -0.01
N TYR A 164 3.19 -17.75 -1.05
CA TYR A 164 3.49 -18.23 -2.38
C TYR A 164 4.84 -18.98 -2.44
N ALA A 165 5.91 -18.41 -1.87
CA ALA A 165 7.21 -19.06 -1.82
C ALA A 165 7.18 -20.42 -1.06
N ARG A 166 6.38 -20.54 0.01
CA ARG A 166 6.14 -21.81 0.70
C ARG A 166 5.45 -22.84 -0.21
N GLN A 167 4.49 -22.42 -1.03
CA GLN A 167 3.84 -23.32 -1.99
C GLN A 167 4.81 -23.79 -3.07
N VAL A 168 5.72 -22.92 -3.52
CA VAL A 168 6.77 -23.28 -4.48
C VAL A 168 7.71 -24.32 -3.87
N LEU A 169 8.28 -24.07 -2.69
CA LEU A 169 9.18 -25.02 -2.04
C LEU A 169 8.56 -26.41 -1.87
N ARG A 170 7.30 -26.48 -1.40
CA ARG A 170 6.57 -27.75 -1.26
C ARG A 170 6.37 -28.54 -2.56
N ARG A 171 6.43 -27.89 -3.72
CA ARG A 171 6.32 -28.56 -5.02
C ARG A 171 7.67 -29.08 -5.51
N HIS A 172 8.77 -28.56 -4.96
CA HIS A 172 10.13 -28.88 -5.36
C HIS A 172 10.89 -29.72 -4.31
N SER A 173 10.33 -29.88 -3.10
CA SER A 173 10.71 -30.87 -2.08
C SER A 173 10.01 -32.21 -2.31
#